data_AF-A0A382K4C0-F1
#
_entry.id   AF-A0A382K4C0-F1
#
_cell.length_a   1.000
_cell.length_b   1.000
_cell.length_c   1.000
_cell.angle_alpha   90.00
_cell.angle_beta   90.00
_cell.angle_gamma   90.00
#
_symmetry.space_group_name_H-M   'P 1'
#
loop_
_entity.id
_entity.type
_entity.pdbx_description
1 polymer ?
#
loop_
_entity_poly.entity_id
_entity_poly.type
_entity_poly.pdbx_seq_one_letter_code
_entity_poly.pdbx_strand_id
1 'polypeptide(L)'
;MNTQKIFLFIAIFLTVFLLWNKWELTQTTDEYGNTVTQTSIVTSDSQDNSIDVPEATDIPSAVVTKVEDTTPLMNESFTQGPFTTVTTDLLTLQISHKGGTIINAYLNKYPVELNSEEKFQLLSNNTGSIFQAQSGLLPADQMPTHHTEYSSEQQDYFLGGSSELIVPLTWQGDNGVVVTKNYHFKPNSYIVEVDYQITNNSGIE
;
A
#
# COMPACT_ATOMS: atom_id res chain seq x y z
N MET A 1 -45.87 -26.62 36.64
CA MET A 1 -44.52 -26.04 36.45
C MET A 1 -43.95 -26.55 35.13
N ASN A 2 -43.98 -25.73 34.08
CA ASN A 2 -43.28 -25.99 32.81
C ASN A 2 -42.66 -24.70 32.23
N THR A 3 -42.65 -23.62 33.02
CA THR A 3 -42.27 -22.27 32.61
C THR A 3 -40.78 -22.16 32.30
N GLN A 4 -39.92 -22.94 32.97
CA GLN A 4 -38.49 -23.00 32.70
C GLN A 4 -38.18 -23.53 31.29
N LYS A 5 -38.94 -24.52 30.81
CA LYS A 5 -38.81 -25.03 29.43
C LYS A 5 -39.25 -23.97 28.42
N ILE A 6 -40.35 -23.26 28.70
CA ILE A 6 -40.82 -22.12 27.88
C ILE A 6 -39.74 -21.03 27.79
N PHE A 7 -39.11 -20.66 28.90
CA PHE A 7 -38.05 -19.64 28.92
C PHE A 7 -36.82 -20.06 28.11
N LEU A 8 -36.45 -21.35 28.18
CA LEU A 8 -35.33 -21.88 27.40
C LEU A 8 -35.63 -21.87 25.89
N PHE A 9 -36.86 -22.21 25.49
CA PHE A 9 -37.27 -22.08 24.09
C PHE A 9 -37.27 -20.63 23.61
N ILE A 10 -37.73 -19.69 24.43
CA ILE A 10 -37.72 -18.25 24.10
C ILE A 10 -36.28 -17.74 23.97
N ALA A 11 -35.38 -18.10 24.88
CA ALA A 11 -33.99 -17.69 24.84
C ALA A 11 -33.27 -18.22 23.59
N ILE A 12 -33.48 -19.50 23.24
CA ILE A 12 -32.92 -20.10 22.03
C ILE A 12 -33.48 -19.41 20.78
N PHE A 13 -34.80 -19.21 20.71
CA PHE A 13 -35.44 -18.55 19.58
C PHE A 13 -34.91 -17.12 19.39
N LEU A 14 -34.78 -16.36 20.47
CA LEU A 14 -34.22 -15.00 20.45
C LEU A 14 -32.76 -15.00 19.97
N THR A 15 -31.97 -15.99 20.36
CA THR A 15 -30.56 -16.11 19.94
C THR A 15 -30.45 -16.40 18.44
N VAL A 16 -31.27 -17.34 17.93
CA VAL A 16 -31.35 -17.65 16.48
C VAL A 16 -31.86 -16.44 15.70
N PHE A 17 -32.85 -15.72 16.23
CA PHE A 17 -33.38 -14.50 15.62
C PHE A 17 -32.33 -13.38 15.56
N LEU A 18 -31.55 -13.17 16.63
CA LEU A 18 -30.47 -12.19 16.63
C LEU A 18 -29.35 -12.55 15.65
N LEU A 19 -29.00 -13.83 15.53
CA LEU A 19 -28.03 -14.32 14.54
C LEU A 19 -28.54 -14.13 13.11
N TRP A 20 -29.81 -14.43 12.84
CA TRP A 20 -30.43 -14.16 11.55
C TRP A 20 -30.40 -12.67 11.21
N ASN A 21 -30.81 -11.81 12.16
CA ASN A 21 -30.87 -10.37 11.95
C ASN A 21 -29.46 -9.78 11.68
N LYS A 22 -28.42 -10.27 12.37
CA LYS A 22 -27.03 -9.90 12.11
C LYS A 22 -26.53 -10.41 10.76
N TRP A 23 -26.91 -11.63 10.37
CA TRP A 23 -26.59 -12.19 9.07
C TRP A 23 -27.24 -11.38 7.94
N GLU A 24 -28.53 -11.04 8.04
CA GLU A 24 -29.25 -10.18 7.09
C GLU A 24 -28.63 -8.78 6.98
N LEU A 25 -28.28 -8.16 8.11
CA LEU A 25 -27.64 -6.83 8.13
C LEU A 25 -26.26 -6.83 7.44
N THR A 26 -25.60 -7.99 7.36
CA THR A 26 -24.31 -8.15 6.66
C THR A 26 -24.52 -8.50 5.17
N GLN A 27 -25.74 -8.79 4.73
CA GLN A 27 -26.08 -9.23 3.37
C GLN A 27 -26.88 -8.21 2.55
N THR A 28 -27.07 -6.97 3.03
CA THR A 28 -27.50 -5.88 2.15
C THR A 28 -26.31 -5.38 1.34
N THR A 29 -26.05 -6.09 0.26
CA THR A 29 -25.14 -5.74 -0.82
C THR A 29 -25.84 -4.72 -1.73
N ASP A 30 -25.10 -3.69 -2.19
CA ASP A 30 -25.56 -2.79 -3.25
C ASP A 30 -25.65 -3.54 -4.60
N GLU A 31 -26.03 -2.87 -5.70
CA GLU A 31 -26.14 -3.50 -7.03
C GLU A 31 -24.81 -4.15 -7.53
N TYR A 32 -23.70 -4.07 -6.77
CA TYR A 32 -22.36 -4.51 -7.14
C TYR A 32 -21.64 -5.45 -6.14
N GLY A 33 -22.30 -5.98 -5.10
CA GLY A 33 -21.72 -7.09 -4.30
C GLY A 33 -20.94 -6.70 -3.04
N ASN A 34 -20.96 -5.45 -2.57
CA ASN A 34 -20.10 -5.00 -1.46
C ASN A 34 -20.86 -4.78 -0.13
N THR A 35 -20.20 -5.06 1.00
CA THR A 35 -20.71 -4.81 2.36
C THR A 35 -20.45 -3.36 2.79
N VAL A 36 -21.51 -2.55 2.90
CA VAL A 36 -21.39 -1.14 3.33
C VAL A 36 -21.64 -1.01 4.84
N THR A 37 -20.61 -0.69 5.62
CA THR A 37 -20.77 -0.10 6.96
C THR A 37 -20.79 1.42 6.80
N GLN A 38 -21.99 2.00 6.69
CA GLN A 38 -22.15 3.46 6.56
C GLN A 38 -21.98 4.12 7.93
N THR A 39 -20.84 4.78 8.16
CA THR A 39 -20.73 5.81 9.18
C THR A 39 -21.24 7.12 8.58
N SER A 40 -22.42 7.55 9.00
CA SER A 40 -22.99 8.84 8.60
C SER A 40 -22.20 9.98 9.23
N ILE A 41 -21.60 10.83 8.40
CA ILE A 41 -21.09 12.13 8.83
C ILE A 41 -22.30 13.06 8.86
N VAL A 42 -22.61 13.62 10.03
CA VAL A 42 -23.66 14.63 10.19
C VAL A 42 -23.13 15.95 9.62
N THR A 43 -23.68 16.38 8.50
CA THR A 43 -23.52 17.75 8.00
C THR A 43 -24.42 18.65 8.83
N SER A 44 -23.84 19.48 9.69
CA SER A 44 -24.54 20.61 10.30
C SER A 44 -24.53 21.78 9.33
N ASP A 45 -25.72 22.07 8.80
CA ASP A 45 -26.02 23.29 8.08
C ASP A 45 -26.11 24.45 9.09
N SER A 46 -25.38 25.54 8.86
CA SER A 46 -25.50 26.77 9.66
C SER A 46 -25.09 27.96 8.80
N GLN A 47 -26.10 28.67 8.31
CA GLN A 47 -25.98 30.04 7.82
C GLN A 47 -25.47 30.96 8.95
N ASP A 48 -24.55 31.83 8.56
CA ASP A 48 -24.38 33.22 8.99
C ASP A 48 -24.36 33.51 10.50
N ASN A 49 -23.16 33.77 11.03
CA ASN A 49 -22.92 34.87 11.95
C ASN A 49 -21.42 35.18 12.00
N SER A 50 -21.12 36.45 11.78
CA SER A 50 -19.83 37.10 11.99
C SER A 50 -19.14 36.67 13.28
N ILE A 51 -17.98 36.04 13.16
CA ILE A 51 -17.00 35.96 14.24
C ILE A 51 -15.70 36.58 13.73
N ASP A 52 -15.45 37.77 14.25
CA ASP A 52 -14.21 38.53 14.14
C ASP A 52 -13.07 37.73 14.80
N VAL A 53 -12.19 37.16 13.97
CA VAL A 53 -10.93 36.53 14.40
C VAL A 53 -9.81 37.28 13.68
N PRO A 54 -8.80 37.80 14.38
CA PRO A 54 -7.75 38.58 13.75
C PRO A 54 -6.95 37.71 12.77
N GLU A 55 -6.79 38.20 11.54
CA GLU A 55 -5.86 37.65 10.54
C GLU A 55 -4.45 37.59 11.12
N ALA A 56 -3.91 36.39 11.25
CA ALA A 56 -2.47 36.19 11.40
C ALA A 56 -1.83 36.28 10.00
N THR A 57 -1.28 37.46 9.67
CA THR A 57 -0.72 37.79 8.35
C THR A 57 0.66 37.17 8.06
N ASP A 58 1.00 35.98 8.58
CA ASP A 58 2.35 35.42 8.41
C ASP A 58 2.41 33.89 8.32
N ILE A 59 1.62 33.32 7.41
CA ILE A 59 1.82 31.94 6.92
C ILE A 59 1.79 31.93 5.40
N PRO A 60 2.78 31.31 4.72
CA PRO A 60 2.76 31.22 3.27
C PRO A 60 1.59 30.32 2.82
N SER A 61 0.70 30.89 2.01
CA SER A 61 -0.41 30.17 1.38
C SER A 61 0.12 29.05 0.49
N ALA A 62 -0.16 27.80 0.86
CA ALA A 62 -0.02 26.67 -0.04
C ALA A 62 -0.98 26.86 -1.21
N VAL A 63 -0.45 26.88 -2.44
CA VAL A 63 -1.25 26.89 -3.66
C VAL A 63 -2.05 25.59 -3.69
N VAL A 64 -3.37 25.70 -3.52
CA VAL A 64 -4.28 24.58 -3.73
C VAL A 64 -4.31 24.29 -5.23
N THR A 65 -3.44 23.39 -5.67
CA THR A 65 -3.55 22.79 -6.99
C THR A 65 -4.76 21.88 -6.95
N LYS A 66 -5.78 22.21 -7.74
CA LYS A 66 -6.94 21.36 -7.98
C LYS A 66 -6.44 20.06 -8.61
N VAL A 67 -6.31 19.02 -7.81
CA VAL A 67 -6.12 17.66 -8.31
C VAL A 67 -7.44 17.28 -8.96
N GLU A 68 -7.42 17.07 -10.27
CA GLU A 68 -8.55 16.42 -10.94
C GLU A 68 -8.67 15.02 -10.36
N ASP A 69 -9.84 14.75 -9.77
CA ASP A 69 -10.20 13.44 -9.25
C ASP A 69 -10.46 12.50 -10.43
N THR A 70 -9.39 12.06 -11.09
CA THR A 70 -9.45 10.92 -11.99
C THR A 70 -9.43 9.68 -11.12
N THR A 71 -10.61 9.23 -10.72
CA THR A 71 -10.81 7.90 -10.17
C THR A 71 -10.20 6.90 -11.17
N PRO A 72 -9.15 6.14 -10.82
CA PRO A 72 -8.51 5.27 -11.78
C PRO A 72 -9.49 4.19 -12.21
N LEU A 73 -9.86 4.20 -13.50
CA LEU A 73 -10.58 3.09 -14.12
C LEU A 73 -9.64 1.88 -14.10
N MET A 74 -10.02 0.87 -13.32
CA MET A 74 -9.31 -0.40 -13.18
C MET A 74 -9.49 -1.23 -14.45
N ASN A 75 -8.90 -0.78 -15.56
CA ASN A 75 -8.89 -1.48 -16.84
C ASN A 75 -7.52 -1.47 -17.52
N GLU A 76 -6.47 -1.02 -16.83
CA GLU A 76 -5.12 -1.30 -17.28
C GLU A 76 -4.81 -2.76 -16.96
N SER A 77 -4.72 -3.56 -18.03
CA SER A 77 -4.01 -4.83 -17.95
C SER A 77 -2.64 -4.53 -17.35
N PHE A 78 -2.38 -4.99 -16.13
CA PHE A 78 -1.07 -4.90 -15.49
C PHE A 78 -0.11 -5.75 -16.31
N THR A 79 0.43 -5.17 -17.39
CA THR A 79 1.62 -5.67 -18.04
C THR A 79 2.70 -5.66 -16.97
N GLN A 80 3.17 -6.85 -16.58
CA GLN A 80 4.33 -7.00 -15.71
C GLN A 80 5.49 -6.27 -16.37
N GLY A 81 5.72 -5.03 -15.96
CA GLY A 81 6.91 -4.27 -16.30
C GLY A 81 8.15 -4.99 -15.78
N PRO A 82 9.35 -4.55 -16.19
CA PRO A 82 10.57 -5.14 -15.67
C PRO A 82 10.64 -4.98 -14.14
N PHE A 83 11.14 -6.01 -13.47
CA PHE A 83 11.27 -6.09 -12.02
C PHE A 83 12.57 -6.78 -11.65
N THR A 84 13.09 -6.54 -10.46
CA THR A 84 14.26 -7.25 -9.91
C THR A 84 13.80 -8.17 -8.79
N THR A 85 14.29 -9.42 -8.79
CA THR A 85 14.04 -10.39 -7.72
C THR A 85 15.13 -10.29 -6.66
N VAL A 86 14.73 -10.27 -5.39
CA VAL A 86 15.67 -10.32 -4.26
C VAL A 86 15.31 -11.48 -3.35
N THR A 87 16.28 -12.38 -3.13
CA THR A 87 16.08 -13.57 -2.29
C THR A 87 16.99 -13.52 -1.07
N THR A 88 16.38 -13.59 0.10
CA THR A 88 17.05 -13.74 1.40
C THR A 88 16.64 -15.06 2.07
N ASP A 89 17.12 -15.28 3.28
CA ASP A 89 16.76 -16.44 4.09
C ASP A 89 15.29 -16.43 4.56
N LEU A 90 14.71 -15.24 4.74
CA LEU A 90 13.33 -15.06 5.24
C LEU A 90 12.36 -14.49 4.21
N LEU A 91 12.86 -13.74 3.21
CA LEU A 91 12.04 -13.01 2.25
C LEU A 91 12.42 -13.35 0.81
N THR A 92 11.42 -13.43 -0.06
CA THR A 92 11.61 -13.36 -1.51
C THR A 92 10.76 -12.21 -2.03
N LEU A 93 11.38 -11.24 -2.67
CA LEU A 93 10.75 -9.97 -3.06
C LEU A 93 10.88 -9.76 -4.56
N GLN A 94 9.90 -9.09 -5.14
CA GLN A 94 9.99 -8.54 -6.49
C GLN A 94 9.80 -7.03 -6.43
N ILE A 95 10.80 -6.31 -6.94
CA ILE A 95 10.86 -4.85 -6.95
C ILE A 95 10.66 -4.38 -8.38
N SER A 96 9.54 -3.72 -8.66
CA SER A 96 9.25 -3.12 -9.96
C SER A 96 10.25 -2.01 -10.29
N HIS A 97 10.79 -2.02 -11.51
CA HIS A 97 11.64 -0.93 -12.02
C HIS A 97 10.86 0.38 -12.13
N LYS A 98 9.54 0.29 -12.35
CA LYS A 98 8.63 1.43 -12.20
C LYS A 98 8.49 1.81 -10.72
N GLY A 99 9.05 2.96 -10.36
CA GLY A 99 8.97 3.58 -9.03
C GLY A 99 9.80 2.91 -7.94
N GLY A 100 10.43 1.77 -8.20
CA GLY A 100 10.97 0.94 -7.12
C GLY A 100 9.86 0.50 -6.16
N THR A 101 8.77 -0.05 -6.68
CA THR A 101 7.68 -0.53 -5.83
C THR A 101 7.90 -2.00 -5.51
N ILE A 102 7.76 -2.41 -4.24
CA ILE A 102 7.74 -3.84 -3.91
C ILE A 102 6.35 -4.37 -4.29
N ILE A 103 6.31 -5.11 -5.39
CA ILE A 103 5.07 -5.59 -6.01
C ILE A 103 4.69 -6.99 -5.53
N ASN A 104 5.66 -7.81 -5.15
CA ASN A 104 5.42 -9.11 -4.53
C ASN A 104 6.40 -9.35 -3.37
N ALA A 105 5.91 -10.01 -2.31
CA ALA A 105 6.72 -10.39 -1.15
C ALA A 105 6.24 -11.72 -0.58
N TYR A 106 7.14 -12.69 -0.49
CA TYR A 106 6.89 -14.00 0.09
C TYR A 106 7.66 -14.16 1.40
N LEU A 107 6.99 -14.76 2.39
CA LEU A 107 7.62 -15.10 3.68
C LEU A 107 8.14 -16.55 3.59
N ASN A 108 9.43 -16.72 3.35
CA ASN A 108 10.05 -18.01 3.00
C ASN A 108 9.89 -19.09 4.09
N LYS A 109 9.66 -18.69 5.34
CA LYS A 109 9.48 -19.60 6.49
C LYS A 109 8.03 -19.98 6.78
N TYR A 110 7.07 -19.36 6.11
CA TYR A 110 5.65 -19.56 6.40
C TYR A 110 4.96 -20.19 5.19
N PRO A 111 4.38 -21.40 5.33
CA PRO A 111 3.54 -21.95 4.29
C PRO A 111 2.18 -21.23 4.28
N VAL A 112 1.50 -21.24 3.13
CA VAL A 112 0.17 -20.63 2.98
C VAL A 112 -0.89 -21.32 3.84
N GLU A 113 -0.77 -22.64 4.00
CA GLU A 113 -1.63 -23.47 4.83
C GLU A 113 -0.84 -24.62 5.47
N LEU A 114 -1.46 -25.31 6.43
CA LEU A 114 -0.83 -26.40 7.14
C LEU A 114 -0.44 -27.54 6.17
N ASN A 115 0.84 -27.91 6.16
CA ASN A 115 1.44 -28.92 5.28
C ASN A 115 1.50 -28.55 3.78
N SER A 116 1.37 -27.27 3.41
CA SER A 116 1.64 -26.82 2.04
C SER A 116 3.12 -26.51 1.81
N GLU A 117 3.61 -26.77 0.60
CA GLU A 117 4.95 -26.38 0.15
C GLU A 117 5.00 -24.90 -0.28
N GLU A 118 3.85 -24.35 -0.70
CA GLU A 118 3.71 -22.99 -1.18
C GLU A 118 3.91 -21.98 -0.06
N LYS A 119 4.72 -20.95 -0.33
CA LYS A 119 5.04 -19.91 0.66
C LYS A 119 3.93 -18.87 0.71
N PHE A 120 3.67 -18.38 1.92
CA PHE A 120 2.72 -17.31 2.14
C PHE A 120 3.16 -16.04 1.42
N GLN A 121 2.32 -15.53 0.53
CA GLN A 121 2.51 -14.28 -0.18
C GLN A 121 1.86 -13.15 0.62
N LEU A 122 2.68 -12.24 1.14
CA LEU A 122 2.22 -11.06 1.88
C LEU A 122 1.83 -9.94 0.92
N LEU A 123 2.76 -9.53 0.04
CA LEU A 123 2.49 -8.50 -0.98
C LEU A 123 2.19 -9.17 -2.31
N SER A 124 1.18 -8.67 -3.01
CA SER A 124 0.64 -9.23 -4.24
C SER A 124 0.30 -8.14 -5.24
N ASN A 125 0.67 -8.36 -6.50
CA ASN A 125 0.28 -7.51 -7.64
C ASN A 125 -0.83 -8.13 -8.50
N ASN A 126 -1.62 -9.07 -7.96
CA ASN A 126 -2.69 -9.72 -8.70
C ASN A 126 -3.92 -8.80 -8.82
N THR A 127 -4.54 -8.79 -10.00
CA THR A 127 -5.79 -8.06 -10.26
C THR A 127 -6.89 -8.56 -9.32
N GLY A 128 -7.44 -7.66 -8.49
CA GLY A 128 -8.44 -7.99 -7.47
C GLY A 128 -7.88 -8.27 -6.07
N SER A 129 -6.56 -8.30 -5.89
CA SER A 129 -5.90 -8.44 -4.58
C SER A 129 -4.54 -7.74 -4.61
N ILE A 130 -4.57 -6.44 -4.92
CA ILE A 130 -3.38 -5.59 -4.96
C ILE A 130 -3.04 -5.17 -3.54
N PHE A 131 -1.84 -5.57 -3.10
CA PHE A 131 -1.25 -5.11 -1.86
C PHE A 131 0.26 -4.95 -2.06
N GLN A 132 0.71 -3.70 -2.16
CA GLN A 132 2.08 -3.34 -2.55
C GLN A 132 2.68 -2.35 -1.54
N ALA A 133 4.01 -2.31 -1.47
CA ALA A 133 4.72 -1.28 -0.70
C ALA A 133 5.39 -0.28 -1.66
N GLN A 134 4.80 0.91 -1.75
CA GLN A 134 5.26 2.01 -2.59
C GLN A 134 6.06 3.01 -1.77
N SER A 135 7.17 3.49 -2.32
CA SER A 135 7.91 4.61 -1.77
C SER A 135 8.54 5.41 -2.91
N GLY A 136 8.70 6.70 -2.70
CA GLY A 136 9.28 7.59 -3.70
C GLY A 136 9.62 8.93 -3.09
N LEU A 137 10.35 9.72 -3.87
CA LEU A 137 10.54 11.13 -3.60
C LEU A 137 9.33 11.88 -4.18
N LEU A 138 8.83 12.87 -3.42
CA LEU A 138 7.93 13.87 -3.96
C LEU A 138 8.81 14.98 -4.54
N PRO A 139 8.83 15.17 -5.86
CA PRO A 139 9.78 16.06 -6.50
C PRO A 139 9.47 17.52 -6.18
N ALA A 140 10.51 18.31 -5.89
CA ALA A 140 10.61 19.64 -6.49
C ALA A 140 11.04 19.44 -7.95
N ASP A 141 10.63 20.31 -8.87
CA ASP A 141 10.74 20.16 -10.34
C ASP A 141 11.88 19.23 -10.85
N GLN A 142 11.56 18.33 -11.79
CA GLN A 142 12.49 17.43 -12.48
C GLN A 142 13.25 16.40 -11.60
N MET A 143 12.52 15.72 -10.70
CA MET A 143 13.00 14.59 -9.89
C MET A 143 12.15 13.32 -10.12
N PRO A 144 12.69 12.11 -9.86
CA PRO A 144 11.96 10.87 -10.08
C PRO A 144 10.86 10.68 -9.05
N THR A 145 9.75 10.08 -9.49
CA THR A 145 8.58 9.77 -8.67
C THR A 145 8.39 8.27 -8.55
N HIS A 146 7.34 7.85 -7.83
CA HIS A 146 6.89 6.45 -7.78
C HIS A 146 6.35 5.90 -9.12
N HIS A 147 6.32 6.70 -10.19
CA HIS A 147 5.98 6.24 -11.54
C HIS A 147 7.17 6.22 -12.50
N THR A 148 8.33 6.71 -12.06
CA THR A 148 9.52 6.81 -12.91
C THR A 148 10.19 5.44 -13.06
N GLU A 149 10.64 5.12 -14.26
CA GLU A 149 11.40 3.90 -14.52
C GLU A 149 12.84 4.03 -14.01
N TYR A 150 13.24 3.11 -13.14
CA TYR A 150 14.61 2.92 -12.70
C TYR A 150 15.26 1.77 -13.48
N SER A 151 16.59 1.74 -13.47
CA SER A 151 17.38 0.62 -13.97
C SER A 151 18.04 -0.13 -12.81
N SER A 152 18.14 -1.44 -12.91
CA SER A 152 18.94 -2.26 -12.00
C SER A 152 20.13 -2.86 -12.76
N GLU A 153 21.26 -3.03 -12.08
CA GLU A 153 22.43 -3.68 -12.67
C GLU A 153 22.18 -5.17 -12.94
N GLN A 154 21.39 -5.81 -12.08
CA GLN A 154 21.08 -7.23 -12.16
C GLN A 154 19.58 -7.49 -12.03
N GLN A 155 19.14 -8.59 -12.62
CA GLN A 155 17.76 -9.04 -12.53
C GLN A 155 17.47 -9.76 -11.20
N ASP A 156 18.47 -10.46 -10.65
CA ASP A 156 18.32 -11.30 -9.46
C ASP A 156 19.47 -11.04 -8.48
N TYR A 157 19.11 -10.84 -7.20
CA TYR A 157 20.04 -10.65 -6.09
C TYR A 157 19.79 -11.69 -5.00
N PHE A 158 20.87 -12.24 -4.45
CA PHE A 158 20.83 -13.24 -3.39
C PHE A 158 21.69 -12.82 -2.20
N LEU A 159 21.12 -12.79 -1.00
CA LEU A 159 21.86 -12.41 0.21
C LEU A 159 22.95 -13.44 0.53
N GLY A 160 22.66 -14.73 0.30
CA GLY A 160 23.60 -15.82 0.56
C GLY A 160 24.07 -15.85 2.01
N GLY A 161 25.39 -15.87 2.21
CA GLY A 161 26.04 -15.79 3.52
C GLY A 161 26.61 -14.41 3.86
N SER A 162 26.24 -13.36 3.13
CA SER A 162 26.71 -11.99 3.37
C SER A 162 26.10 -11.41 4.65
N SER A 163 26.81 -10.47 5.29
CA SER A 163 26.28 -9.70 6.41
C SER A 163 25.21 -8.69 6.00
N GLU A 164 25.25 -8.26 4.74
CA GLU A 164 24.30 -7.31 4.15
C GLU A 164 24.24 -7.51 2.63
N LEU A 165 23.07 -7.27 2.06
CA LEU A 165 22.86 -7.15 0.62
C LEU A 165 22.24 -5.80 0.31
N ILE A 166 22.84 -5.08 -0.64
CA ILE A 166 22.35 -3.80 -1.13
C ILE A 166 21.91 -3.99 -2.58
N VAL A 167 20.68 -3.59 -2.88
CA VAL A 167 20.10 -3.67 -4.24
C VAL A 167 19.86 -2.25 -4.73
N PRO A 168 20.70 -1.73 -5.63
CA PRO A 168 20.54 -0.39 -6.18
C PRO A 168 19.58 -0.37 -7.38
N LEU A 169 18.70 0.62 -7.38
CA LEU A 169 17.90 1.03 -8.54
C LEU A 169 18.27 2.46 -8.92
N THR A 170 18.78 2.68 -10.12
CA THR A 170 19.31 3.97 -10.56
C THR A 170 18.44 4.59 -11.66
N TRP A 171 18.12 5.87 -11.47
CA TRP A 171 17.51 6.73 -12.46
C TRP A 171 18.47 7.86 -12.82
N GLN A 172 18.51 8.22 -14.10
CA GLN A 172 19.29 9.34 -14.62
C GLN A 172 18.35 10.31 -15.33
N GLY A 173 18.32 11.55 -14.86
CA GLY A 173 17.56 12.63 -15.46
C GLY A 173 18.32 13.38 -16.53
N ASP A 174 17.58 13.97 -17.48
CA ASP A 174 18.13 14.81 -18.55
C ASP A 174 18.81 16.09 -18.03
N ASN A 175 18.50 16.48 -16.79
CA ASN A 175 19.08 17.63 -16.09
C ASN A 175 20.43 17.32 -15.41
N GLY A 176 20.98 16.12 -15.58
CA GLY A 176 22.25 15.69 -14.97
C GLY A 176 22.13 15.24 -13.51
N VAL A 177 20.91 15.19 -12.95
CA VAL A 177 20.65 14.59 -11.65
C VAL A 177 20.60 13.06 -11.79
N VAL A 178 21.32 12.36 -10.92
CA VAL A 178 21.28 10.91 -10.79
C VAL A 178 20.72 10.56 -9.43
N VAL A 179 19.69 9.72 -9.40
CA VAL A 179 19.08 9.23 -8.16
C VAL A 179 19.24 7.73 -8.10
N THR A 180 19.82 7.24 -7.01
CA THR A 180 19.91 5.82 -6.72
C THR A 180 19.08 5.51 -5.48
N LYS A 181 18.11 4.62 -5.62
CA LYS A 181 17.30 4.07 -4.54
C LYS A 181 17.91 2.75 -4.09
N ASN A 182 18.35 2.67 -2.84
CA ASN A 182 19.01 1.49 -2.30
C ASN A 182 18.07 0.72 -1.39
N TYR A 183 18.00 -0.60 -1.57
CA TYR A 183 17.32 -1.51 -0.64
C TYR A 183 18.36 -2.32 0.11
N HIS A 184 18.28 -2.28 1.44
CA HIS A 184 19.20 -2.95 2.32
C HIS A 184 18.52 -4.15 2.99
N PHE A 185 19.20 -5.29 2.93
CA PHE A 185 18.75 -6.54 3.51
C PHE A 185 19.81 -7.09 4.45
N LYS A 186 19.37 -7.55 5.61
CA LYS A 186 20.21 -8.18 6.64
C LYS A 186 19.76 -9.63 6.86
N PRO A 187 20.68 -10.55 7.20
CA PRO A 187 20.34 -11.95 7.46
C PRO A 187 19.39 -12.07 8.64
N ASN A 188 18.45 -13.01 8.58
CA ASN A 188 17.44 -13.26 9.61
C ASN A 188 16.59 -12.03 9.96
N SER A 189 16.36 -11.12 9.01
CA SER A 189 15.55 -9.92 9.21
C SER A 189 14.41 -9.83 8.19
N TYR A 190 13.25 -9.36 8.67
CA TYR A 190 12.13 -8.92 7.81
C TYR A 190 12.17 -7.42 7.51
N ILE A 191 13.12 -6.68 8.11
CA ILE A 191 13.28 -5.25 7.88
C ILE A 191 13.98 -5.06 6.54
N VAL A 192 13.35 -4.29 5.67
CA VAL A 192 13.92 -3.79 4.42
C VAL A 192 14.12 -2.29 4.61
N GLU A 193 15.38 -1.86 4.74
CA GLU A 193 15.69 -0.43 4.83
C GLU A 193 15.79 0.14 3.41
N VAL A 194 15.30 1.37 3.24
CA VAL A 194 15.30 2.06 1.94
C VAL A 194 15.90 3.44 2.14
N ASP A 195 16.94 3.76 1.37
CA ASP A 195 17.50 5.11 1.27
C ASP A 195 17.60 5.58 -0.17
N TYR A 196 17.89 6.87 -0.31
CA TYR A 196 18.08 7.54 -1.59
C TYR A 196 19.40 8.29 -1.58
N GLN A 197 20.23 8.01 -2.59
CA GLN A 197 21.42 8.79 -2.90
C GLN A 197 21.13 9.67 -4.11
N ILE A 198 21.21 10.98 -3.92
CA ILE A 198 20.96 11.97 -4.97
C ILE A 198 22.28 12.67 -5.30
N THR A 199 22.72 12.55 -6.55
CA THR A 199 23.90 13.24 -7.08
C THR A 199 23.44 14.28 -8.08
N ASN A 200 23.63 15.56 -7.76
CA ASN A 200 23.36 16.63 -8.71
C ASN A 200 24.64 17.02 -9.45
N ASN A 201 24.71 16.71 -10.74
CA ASN A 201 25.80 17.14 -11.62
C ASN A 201 25.41 18.32 -12.52
N SER A 202 24.25 18.94 -12.30
CA SER A 202 23.87 20.15 -13.01
C SER A 202 24.88 21.25 -12.65
N GLY A 203 25.55 21.83 -13.65
CA GLY A 203 26.38 22.99 -13.44
C GLY A 203 25.54 24.11 -12.81
N ILE A 204 25.96 24.59 -11.64
CA ILE A 204 25.51 25.86 -11.11
C ILE A 204 26.16 26.94 -11.98
N GLU A 205 25.41 27.51 -12.92
CA GLU A 205 25.63 28.88 -13.40
C GLU A 205 24.68 29.83 -12.67
#